data_AF-R4WGP0-F1
#
_entry.id   AF-R4WGP0-F1
#
_cell.length_a   1.000
_cell.length_b   1.000
_cell.length_c   1.000
_cell.angle_alpha   90.00
_cell.angle_beta   90.00
_cell.angle_gamma   90.00
#
_symmetry.space_group_name_H-M   'P 1'
#
loop_
_entity.id
_entity.type
_entity.pdbx_description
1 polymer ?
#
loop_
_entity_poly.entity_id
_entity_poly.type
_entity_poly.pdbx_seq_one_letter_code
_entity_poly.pdbx_strand_id
1 'polypeptide(L)'
;MTTKPSERIVVFVTPAQKLAISQTADTLGISVSELMRRAVLNFNATSEQIKVAGIVDRLRAPRTPDPLNAALKSVALKAAAREARDAAANATRRAAQARSTPPNAASAEEIEPEASQEDGGDASLTDGTRSGH
;
A
#
# COMPACT_ATOMS: atom_id res chain seq x y z
N MET A 1 6.85 54.36 33.33
CA MET A 1 6.54 53.47 32.19
C MET A 1 6.75 52.03 32.65
N THR A 2 5.68 51.25 32.79
CA THR A 2 5.77 49.84 33.21
C THR A 2 6.06 48.98 31.99
N THR A 3 7.30 48.49 31.86
CA THR A 3 7.63 47.46 30.89
C THR A 3 6.98 46.15 31.32
N LYS A 4 6.24 45.50 30.42
CA LYS A 4 5.65 44.17 30.67
C LYS A 4 6.75 43.19 31.11
N PRO A 5 6.59 42.45 32.22
CA PRO A 5 7.53 41.39 32.56
C PRO A 5 7.52 40.32 31.47
N SER A 6 8.70 39.94 30.98
CA SER A 6 8.87 38.93 29.92
C SER A 6 9.61 37.71 30.45
N GLU A 7 9.00 36.53 30.31
CA GLU A 7 9.65 35.26 30.59
C GLU A 7 10.59 34.86 29.43
N ARG A 8 11.62 34.06 29.74
CA ARG A 8 12.63 33.61 28.78
C ARG A 8 12.67 32.09 28.75
N ILE A 9 12.63 31.52 27.56
CA ILE A 9 12.80 30.08 27.33
C ILE A 9 14.07 29.83 26.51
N VAL A 10 14.78 28.75 26.82
CA VAL A 10 15.94 28.30 26.02
C VAL A 10 15.43 27.29 24.99
N VAL A 11 15.72 27.54 23.72
CA VAL A 11 15.37 26.64 22.62
C VAL A 11 16.65 26.09 22.03
N PHE A 12 16.79 24.77 22.04
CA PHE A 12 17.89 24.10 21.36
C PHE A 12 17.57 23.95 19.88
N VAL A 13 18.50 24.40 19.05
CA VAL A 13 18.40 24.31 17.59
C VAL A 13 19.70 23.74 17.04
N THR A 14 19.61 23.07 15.90
CA THR A 14 20.82 22.61 15.19
C THR A 14 21.58 23.80 14.60
N PRO A 15 22.89 23.67 14.28
CA PRO A 15 23.64 24.72 13.61
C PRO A 15 22.99 25.17 12.29
N ALA A 16 22.46 24.23 11.52
CA ALA A 16 21.74 24.51 10.28
C ALA A 16 20.47 25.33 10.50
N GLN A 17 19.68 25.00 11.55
CA GLN A 17 18.50 25.77 11.91
C GLN A 17 18.85 27.19 12.37
N LYS A 18 19.92 27.34 13.18
CA LYS A 18 20.41 28.66 13.60
C LYS A 18 20.78 29.54 12.40
N LEU A 19 21.45 28.96 11.40
CA LEU A 19 21.80 29.65 10.15
C LEU A 19 20.55 30.05 9.37
N ALA A 20 19.61 29.13 9.17
CA ALA A 20 18.36 29.40 8.44
C ALA A 20 17.50 30.50 9.12
N ILE A 21 17.40 30.48 10.45
CA ILE A 21 16.70 31.51 11.23
C ILE A 21 17.36 32.88 11.02
N SER A 22 18.69 32.94 11.07
CA SER A 22 19.44 34.19 10.91
C SER A 22 19.24 34.77 9.51
N GLN A 23 19.42 33.95 8.46
CA GLN A 23 19.20 34.36 7.07
C GLN A 23 17.76 34.85 6.81
N THR A 24 16.77 34.18 7.41
CA THR A 24 15.36 34.59 7.28
C THR A 24 15.13 35.95 7.93
N ALA A 25 15.71 36.18 9.11
CA ALA A 25 15.61 37.45 9.81
C ALA A 25 16.29 38.59 9.01
N ASP A 26 17.48 38.32 8.46
CA ASP A 26 18.24 39.26 7.62
C ASP A 26 17.46 39.63 6.35
N THR A 27 16.87 38.64 5.67
CA THR A 27 16.06 38.85 4.46
C THR A 27 14.83 39.74 4.74
N LEU A 28 14.26 39.62 5.94
CA LEU A 28 13.11 40.41 6.38
C LEU A 28 13.52 41.74 7.04
N GLY A 29 14.81 41.99 7.25
CA GLY A 29 15.32 43.18 7.94
C GLY A 29 14.87 43.33 9.39
N ILE A 30 14.55 42.22 10.07
CA ILE A 30 14.09 42.22 11.47
C ILE A 30 15.06 41.44 12.36
N SER A 31 14.99 41.66 13.67
CA SER A 31 15.78 40.86 14.61
C SER A 31 15.28 39.41 14.68
N VAL A 32 16.19 38.48 14.98
CA VAL A 32 15.84 37.08 15.24
C VAL A 32 14.81 36.95 16.37
N SER A 33 14.91 37.76 17.44
CA SER A 33 13.94 37.74 18.53
C SER A 33 12.54 38.16 18.08
N GLU A 34 12.44 39.12 17.15
CA GLU A 34 11.17 39.55 16.59
C GLU A 34 10.61 38.51 15.62
N LEU A 35 11.46 37.90 14.77
CA LEU A 35 11.06 36.77 13.93
C LEU A 35 10.48 35.63 14.78
N MET A 36 11.17 35.25 15.86
CA MET A 36 10.71 34.19 16.76
C MET A 36 9.43 34.58 17.49
N ARG A 37 9.29 35.82 17.94
CA ARG A 37 8.03 36.32 18.53
C ARG A 37 6.86 36.17 17.56
N ARG A 38 7.03 36.62 16.31
CA ARG A 38 5.99 36.50 15.27
C ARG A 38 5.69 35.05 14.92
N ALA A 39 6.72 34.23 14.79
CA ALA A 39 6.57 32.80 14.51
C ALA A 39 5.74 32.12 15.61
N VAL A 40 6.04 32.39 16.89
CA VAL A 40 5.29 31.82 18.03
C VAL A 40 3.84 32.33 18.06
N LEU A 41 3.59 33.62 17.82
CA LEU A 41 2.23 34.17 17.78
C LEU A 41 1.41 33.63 16.61
N ASN A 42 2.06 33.39 15.47
CA ASN A 42 1.43 32.84 14.28
C ASN A 42 1.44 31.30 14.26
N PHE A 43 2.10 30.66 15.21
CA PHE A 43 2.16 29.21 15.31
C PHE A 43 0.82 28.71 15.85
N ASN A 44 -0.03 28.28 14.94
CA ASN A 44 -1.25 27.58 15.28
C ASN A 44 -1.01 26.08 15.11
N ALA A 45 -0.93 25.33 16.21
CA ALA A 45 -0.70 23.88 16.22
C ALA A 45 -1.67 23.11 15.30
N THR A 46 -2.86 23.66 15.06
CA THR A 46 -3.85 23.07 14.15
C THR A 46 -3.51 23.26 12.67
N SER A 47 -2.73 24.26 12.28
CA SER A 47 -2.40 24.54 10.87
C SER A 47 -1.44 23.50 10.26
N GLU A 48 -0.52 22.95 11.05
CA GLU A 48 0.30 21.82 10.60
C GLU A 48 -0.49 20.52 10.57
N GLN A 49 -1.38 20.30 11.55
CA GLN A 49 -2.30 19.16 11.55
C GLN A 49 -3.24 19.17 10.34
N ILE A 50 -3.76 20.35 9.95
CA ILE A 50 -4.59 20.53 8.75
C ILE A 50 -3.79 20.27 7.47
N LYS A 51 -2.52 20.69 7.40
CA LYS A 51 -1.65 20.39 6.25
C LYS A 51 -1.34 18.90 6.14
N VAL A 52 -1.07 18.22 7.26
CA VAL A 52 -0.87 16.76 7.30
C VAL A 52 -2.16 16.04 6.92
N ALA A 53 -3.30 16.45 7.46
CA ALA A 53 -4.61 15.91 7.09
C ALA A 53 -4.87 16.06 5.59
N GLY A 54 -4.58 17.23 5.00
CA GLY A 54 -4.71 17.45 3.56
C GLY A 54 -3.72 16.66 2.69
N ILE A 55 -2.57 16.24 3.21
CA ILE A 55 -1.67 15.29 2.52
C ILE A 55 -2.25 13.87 2.62
N VAL A 56 -2.68 13.46 3.81
CA VAL A 56 -3.30 12.16 4.05
C VAL A 56 -4.57 12.00 3.22
N ASP A 57 -5.42 13.02 3.13
CA ASP A 57 -6.64 13.02 2.32
C ASP A 57 -6.31 12.89 0.83
N ARG A 58 -5.26 13.56 0.33
CA ARG A 58 -4.80 13.41 -1.07
C ARG A 58 -4.20 12.04 -1.35
N LEU A 59 -3.50 11.45 -0.40
CA LEU A 59 -2.96 10.08 -0.51
C LEU A 59 -4.07 9.02 -0.40
N ARG A 60 -5.12 9.32 0.36
CA ARG A 60 -6.27 8.44 0.60
C ARG A 60 -7.38 8.62 -0.44
N ALA A 61 -7.32 9.69 -1.24
CA ALA A 61 -8.21 9.89 -2.38
C ALA A 61 -8.07 8.70 -3.35
N PRO A 62 -9.19 8.13 -3.86
CA PRO A 62 -9.15 7.02 -4.79
C PRO A 62 -8.35 7.41 -6.04
N ARG A 63 -7.14 6.85 -6.17
CA ARG A 63 -6.30 7.04 -7.35
C ARG A 63 -7.09 6.53 -8.55
N THR A 64 -7.33 7.40 -9.53
CA THR A 64 -8.01 7.05 -10.78
C THR A 64 -7.38 5.79 -11.37
N PRO A 65 -8.19 4.83 -11.85
CA PRO A 65 -7.67 3.58 -12.37
C PRO A 65 -6.71 3.91 -13.53
N ASP A 66 -5.46 3.47 -13.36
CA ASP A 66 -4.42 3.66 -14.37
C ASP A 66 -4.94 3.16 -15.72
N PRO A 67 -4.97 4.01 -16.78
CA PRO A 67 -5.46 3.62 -18.09
C PRO A 67 -4.73 2.39 -18.64
N LEU A 68 -3.46 2.20 -18.27
CA LEU A 68 -2.70 0.99 -18.63
C LEU A 68 -3.27 -0.25 -17.93
N ASN A 69 -3.59 -0.17 -16.64
CA ASN A 69 -4.18 -1.28 -15.90
C ASN A 69 -5.57 -1.67 -16.44
N ALA A 70 -6.38 -0.68 -16.81
CA ALA A 70 -7.67 -0.93 -17.47
C ALA A 70 -7.48 -1.59 -18.84
N ALA A 71 -6.52 -1.13 -19.63
CA ALA A 71 -6.17 -1.74 -20.91
C ALA A 71 -5.70 -3.19 -20.75
N LEU A 72 -4.77 -3.45 -19.82
CA LEU A 72 -4.25 -4.79 -19.52
C LEU A 72 -5.35 -5.76 -19.08
N LYS A 73 -6.28 -5.33 -18.21
CA LYS A 73 -7.44 -6.15 -17.83
C LYS A 73 -8.32 -6.47 -19.02
N SER A 74 -8.57 -5.50 -19.91
CA SER A 74 -9.37 -5.74 -21.12
C SER A 74 -8.70 -6.74 -22.07
N VAL A 75 -7.36 -6.69 -22.19
CA VAL A 75 -6.58 -7.62 -23.02
C VAL A 75 -6.58 -9.01 -22.41
N ALA A 76 -6.39 -9.12 -21.10
CA ALA A 76 -6.44 -10.40 -20.38
C ALA A 76 -7.81 -11.09 -20.54
N LEU A 77 -8.91 -10.34 -20.39
CA LEU A 77 -10.26 -10.88 -20.59
C LEU A 77 -10.48 -11.37 -22.03
N LYS A 78 -9.99 -10.62 -23.03
CA LYS A 78 -10.08 -11.03 -24.44
C LYS A 78 -9.23 -12.26 -24.74
N ALA A 79 -8.05 -12.37 -24.14
CA ALA A 79 -7.17 -13.52 -24.30
C ALA A 79 -7.81 -14.79 -23.69
N ALA A 80 -8.33 -14.70 -22.47
CA ALA A 80 -9.04 -15.81 -21.81
C ALA A 80 -10.27 -16.27 -22.60
N ALA A 81 -11.05 -15.33 -23.16
CA ALA A 81 -12.20 -15.67 -24.00
C ALA A 81 -11.80 -16.38 -25.30
N ARG A 82 -10.64 -16.04 -25.88
CA ARG A 82 -10.10 -16.70 -27.06
C ARG A 82 -9.63 -18.11 -26.75
N GLU A 83 -8.88 -18.28 -25.66
CA GLU A 83 -8.42 -19.58 -25.18
C GLU A 83 -9.59 -20.53 -24.89
N ALA A 84 -10.66 -20.04 -24.24
CA ALA A 84 -11.86 -20.82 -23.99
C ALA A 84 -12.56 -21.28 -25.29
N ARG A 85 -12.57 -20.45 -26.34
CA ARG A 85 -13.13 -20.82 -27.65
C ARG A 85 -12.27 -21.87 -28.35
N ASP A 86 -10.96 -21.71 -28.31
CA ASP A 86 -10.03 -22.67 -28.92
C ASP A 86 -10.09 -24.02 -28.20
N ALA A 87 -10.21 -24.03 -26.87
CA ALA A 87 -10.43 -25.22 -26.07
C ALA A 87 -11.76 -25.91 -26.42
N ALA A 88 -12.86 -25.16 -26.57
CA ALA A 88 -14.16 -25.70 -26.96
C ALA A 88 -14.17 -26.29 -28.38
N ALA A 89 -13.49 -25.64 -29.34
CA ALA A 89 -13.33 -26.13 -30.70
C ALA A 89 -12.51 -27.44 -30.73
N ASN A 90 -11.43 -27.50 -29.95
CA ASN A 90 -10.61 -28.70 -29.82
C ASN A 90 -11.37 -29.85 -29.15
N ALA A 91 -12.16 -29.58 -28.11
CA ALA A 91 -13.01 -30.57 -27.46
C ALA A 91 -14.06 -31.14 -28.44
N THR A 92 -14.69 -30.28 -29.25
CA THR A 92 -15.66 -30.71 -30.27
C THR A 92 -15.02 -31.58 -31.34
N ARG A 93 -13.80 -31.22 -31.81
CA ARG A 93 -13.03 -32.00 -32.77
C ARG A 93 -12.64 -33.37 -32.20
N ARG A 94 -12.16 -33.42 -30.95
CA ARG A 94 -11.85 -34.69 -30.26
C ARG A 94 -13.10 -35.55 -30.08
N ALA A 95 -14.23 -34.97 -29.71
CA ALA A 95 -15.49 -35.69 -29.59
C ALA A 95 -16.03 -36.21 -30.93
N ALA A 96 -15.75 -35.54 -32.04
CA ALA A 96 -16.06 -36.03 -33.39
C ALA A 96 -15.12 -37.18 -33.82
N GLN A 97 -13.82 -37.07 -33.51
CA GLN A 97 -12.83 -38.12 -33.79
C GLN A 97 -13.10 -39.40 -32.98
N ALA A 98 -13.46 -39.26 -31.70
CA ALA A 98 -13.84 -40.38 -30.85
C ALA A 98 -15.11 -41.11 -31.34
N ARG A 99 -15.99 -40.41 -32.07
CA ARG A 99 -17.19 -41.01 -32.71
C ARG A 99 -16.90 -41.70 -34.03
N SER A 100 -15.77 -41.41 -34.68
CA SER A 100 -15.32 -42.09 -35.91
C SER A 100 -14.43 -43.32 -35.65
N THR A 101 -13.96 -43.52 -34.42
CA THR A 101 -13.31 -44.75 -33.98
C THR A 101 -14.37 -45.73 -33.43
N PRO A 102 -14.49 -46.96 -33.96
CA PRO A 102 -15.39 -47.94 -33.38
C PRO A 102 -14.95 -48.28 -31.95
N PRO A 103 -15.88 -48.49 -31.00
CA PRO A 103 -15.53 -48.88 -29.65
C PRO A 103 -14.99 -50.31 -29.69
N ASN A 104 -13.67 -50.47 -29.57
CA ASN A 104 -13.12 -51.73 -29.09
C ASN A 104 -13.43 -51.80 -27.60
N ALA A 105 -14.44 -52.59 -27.23
CA ALA A 105 -14.80 -52.85 -25.85
C ALA A 105 -13.68 -53.67 -25.21
N ALA A 106 -12.93 -53.03 -24.30
CA ALA A 106 -12.08 -53.74 -23.35
C ALA A 106 -12.16 -53.01 -22.01
N SER A 107 -12.99 -53.59 -21.15
CA SER A 107 -12.85 -53.72 -19.70
C SER A 107 -12.69 -52.45 -18.87
N ALA A 108 -13.80 -52.10 -18.22
CA ALA A 108 -13.76 -51.49 -16.91
C ALA A 108 -13.16 -52.51 -15.94
N GLU A 109 -11.99 -52.19 -15.37
CA GLU A 109 -11.60 -52.72 -14.07
C GLU A 109 -11.46 -51.54 -13.09
N GLU A 110 -12.32 -51.65 -12.10
CA GLU A 110 -12.43 -51.00 -10.80
C GLU A 110 -11.06 -50.71 -10.17
N ILE A 111 -10.82 -49.46 -9.77
CA ILE A 111 -9.71 -49.11 -8.87
C ILE A 111 -10.35 -48.57 -7.59
N GLU A 112 -10.25 -49.37 -6.52
CA GLU A 112 -10.65 -49.04 -5.16
C GLU A 112 -9.90 -47.82 -4.61
N PRO A 113 -10.50 -47.03 -3.69
CA PRO A 113 -9.82 -45.91 -3.06
C PRO A 113 -9.01 -46.38 -1.85
N GLU A 114 -7.68 -46.44 -1.97
CA GLU A 114 -6.81 -46.53 -0.79
C GLU A 114 -6.78 -45.19 -0.04
N ALA A 115 -7.29 -45.23 1.19
CA ALA A 115 -7.09 -44.19 2.18
C ALA A 115 -5.65 -44.27 2.72
N SER A 116 -4.80 -43.35 2.28
CA SER A 116 -3.54 -43.06 2.96
C SER A 116 -3.63 -41.66 3.58
N GLN A 117 -4.09 -41.64 4.84
CA GLN A 117 -3.75 -40.57 5.78
C GLN A 117 -2.35 -40.86 6.30
N GLU A 118 -1.37 -40.02 5.95
CA GLU A 118 -0.24 -39.61 6.79
C GLU A 118 0.72 -38.73 5.98
N ASP A 119 0.71 -37.42 6.26
CA ASP A 119 1.89 -36.55 6.24
C ASP A 119 1.48 -35.32 7.07
N GLY A 120 2.00 -35.07 8.27
CA GLY A 120 3.42 -34.90 8.52
C GLY A 120 3.75 -33.41 8.41
N GLY A 121 3.34 -32.60 9.41
CA GLY A 121 3.50 -31.15 9.38
C GLY A 121 3.63 -30.54 10.77
N ASP A 122 4.74 -30.86 11.44
CA ASP A 122 5.27 -30.15 12.59
C ASP A 122 5.40 -28.64 12.30
N ALA A 123 4.71 -27.84 13.10
CA ALA A 123 4.99 -26.41 13.22
C ALA A 123 4.81 -26.00 14.69
N SER A 124 5.80 -26.38 15.51
CA SER A 124 6.15 -25.60 16.68
C SER A 124 6.48 -24.16 16.29
N LEU A 125 5.59 -23.21 16.56
CA LEU A 125 5.98 -21.80 16.72
C LEU A 125 5.55 -21.33 18.11
N THR A 126 6.57 -21.19 18.95
CA THR A 126 6.54 -20.54 20.25
C THR A 126 6.06 -19.09 20.10
N ASP A 127 4.98 -18.71 20.78
CA ASP A 127 4.74 -17.30 21.12
C ASP A 127 4.80 -17.14 22.63
N GLY A 128 6.01 -16.89 23.12
CA GLY A 128 6.22 -16.30 24.43
C GLY A 128 6.63 -14.87 24.21
N THR A 129 5.77 -13.89 24.54
CA THR A 129 6.21 -12.54 24.89
C THR A 129 5.22 -11.85 25.83
N ARG A 130 5.55 -11.93 27.14
CA ARG A 130 5.70 -10.79 28.05
C ARG A 130 4.44 -10.02 28.51
N SER A 131 3.97 -10.38 29.71
CA SER A 131 3.24 -9.48 30.61
C SER A 131 4.10 -9.15 31.83
N GLY A 132 4.22 -7.87 32.17
CA GLY A 132 5.07 -7.28 33.24
C GLY A 132 5.91 -6.14 32.65
N HIS A 133 5.73 -4.87 33.04
CA HIS A 133 5.76 -4.34 34.40
C HIS A 133 4.96 -3.03 34.51
#